data_AF-H5TUN9-F1
#
_entry.id   AF-H5TUN9-F1
#
_cell.length_a   1.000
_cell.length_b   1.000
_cell.length_c   1.000
_cell.angle_alpha   90.00
_cell.angle_beta   90.00
_cell.angle_gamma   90.00
#
_symmetry.space_group_name_H-M   'P 1'
#
loop_
_entity.id
_entity.type
_entity.pdbx_description
1 polymer ?
#
loop_
_entity_poly.entity_id
_entity_poly.type
_entity_poly.pdbx_seq_one_letter_code
_entity_poly.pdbx_strand_id
1 'polypeptide(L)'
;MLGYSGSVDFTGPVTWNIAYSADATLDLAPETTASVFAALGHPARVEIVRILARGNASVAHLQESGDFGTSGQLYNRLKILTAASIVTKVGRNDHGIAPTHLVPVLICLLAAGDIGGLL
;
A
#
# COMPACT_ATOMS: atom_id res chain seq x y z
N MET A 1 3.42 -18.63 -16.70
CA MET A 1 2.44 -18.11 -15.72
C MET A 1 3.22 -17.37 -14.66
N LEU A 2 2.86 -16.12 -14.37
CA LEU A 2 3.46 -15.30 -13.33
C LEU A 2 2.53 -15.28 -12.12
N GLY A 3 3.04 -15.33 -10.90
CA GLY A 3 2.20 -15.33 -9.71
C GLY A 3 2.91 -14.74 -8.51
N TYR A 4 2.12 -14.38 -7.51
CA TYR A 4 2.63 -14.03 -6.19
C TYR A 4 1.71 -14.59 -5.12
N SER A 5 2.29 -14.89 -3.96
CA SER A 5 1.60 -15.40 -2.79
C SER A 5 2.16 -14.79 -1.52
N GLY A 6 1.40 -14.89 -0.43
CA GLY A 6 1.83 -14.41 0.88
C GLY A 6 0.85 -14.80 1.97
N SER A 7 1.37 -14.89 3.19
CA SER A 7 0.58 -15.09 4.41
C SER A 7 1.01 -14.03 5.42
N VAL A 8 0.05 -13.26 5.93
CA VAL A 8 0.29 -12.15 6.86
C VAL A 8 -0.79 -12.15 7.95
N ASP A 9 -0.43 -11.72 9.16
CA ASP A 9 -1.34 -11.74 10.33
C ASP A 9 -1.32 -10.41 11.11
N PHE A 10 -1.07 -9.28 10.43
CA PHE A 10 -0.97 -7.98 11.10
C PHE A 10 -2.32 -7.45 11.60
N THR A 11 -3.36 -7.58 10.78
CA THR A 11 -4.72 -7.12 11.07
C THR A 11 -5.73 -8.28 11.09
N GLY A 12 -5.20 -9.49 11.29
CA GLY A 12 -5.88 -10.77 11.11
C GLY A 12 -5.26 -11.61 9.98
N PRO A 13 -5.51 -12.93 9.97
CA PRO A 13 -4.85 -13.83 9.04
C PRO A 13 -5.36 -13.62 7.62
N VAL A 14 -4.47 -13.21 6.72
CA VAL A 14 -4.71 -13.09 5.29
C VAL A 14 -3.77 -14.04 4.57
N THR A 15 -4.35 -14.96 3.79
CA THR A 15 -3.60 -15.78 2.85
C THR A 15 -4.00 -15.37 1.44
N TRP A 16 -3.00 -15.14 0.59
CA TRP A 16 -3.20 -14.70 -0.78
C TRP A 16 -2.35 -15.54 -1.71
N ASN A 17 -2.91 -15.90 -2.86
CA ASN A 17 -2.20 -16.54 -3.95
C ASN A 17 -2.92 -16.21 -5.24
N ILE A 18 -2.20 -15.65 -6.20
CA ILE A 18 -2.71 -15.48 -7.56
C ILE A 18 -1.68 -15.94 -8.57
N ALA A 19 -2.19 -16.35 -9.72
CA ALA A 19 -1.38 -16.65 -10.88
C ALA A 19 -2.09 -16.08 -12.12
N TYR A 20 -1.32 -15.50 -13.02
CA TYR A 20 -1.77 -14.74 -14.17
C TYR A 20 -0.85 -14.98 -15.38
N SER A 21 -1.32 -14.64 -16.57
CA SER A 21 -0.48 -14.72 -17.78
C SER A 21 0.54 -13.59 -17.75
N ALA A 22 1.81 -13.91 -18.02
CA ALA A 22 2.87 -12.89 -18.10
C ALA A 22 2.65 -11.93 -19.28
N ASP A 23 2.13 -12.46 -20.39
CA ASP A 23 1.76 -11.67 -21.57
C ASP A 23 0.61 -10.72 -21.24
N ALA A 24 -0.46 -11.24 -20.62
CA ALA A 24 -1.59 -10.42 -20.22
C ALA A 24 -1.26 -9.39 -19.12
N THR A 25 -0.17 -9.58 -18.36
CA THR A 25 0.33 -8.54 -17.44
C THR A 25 0.75 -7.28 -18.18
N LEU A 26 1.27 -7.42 -19.40
CA LEU A 26 1.65 -6.28 -20.25
C LEU A 26 0.43 -5.54 -20.80
N ASP A 27 -0.73 -6.19 -20.85
CA ASP A 27 -2.00 -5.62 -21.31
C ASP A 27 -2.82 -4.96 -20.19
N LEU A 28 -2.32 -4.93 -18.95
CA LEU A 28 -2.98 -4.24 -17.85
C LEU A 28 -3.08 -2.74 -18.15
N ALA A 29 -4.21 -2.13 -17.75
CA ALA A 29 -4.48 -0.72 -18.01
C ALA A 29 -3.36 0.17 -17.44
N PRO A 30 -2.57 0.84 -18.30
CA PRO A 30 -1.36 1.54 -17.88
C PRO A 30 -1.68 2.69 -16.92
N GLU A 31 -2.82 3.36 -17.09
CA GLU A 31 -3.28 4.45 -16.22
C GLU A 31 -3.50 3.96 -14.79
N THR A 32 -4.12 2.79 -14.62
CA THR A 32 -4.38 2.21 -13.30
C THR A 32 -3.08 1.79 -12.64
N THR A 33 -2.22 1.04 -13.35
CA THR A 33 -0.93 0.60 -12.79
C THR A 33 -0.01 1.77 -12.45
N ALA A 34 0.08 2.77 -13.33
CA ALA A 34 0.89 3.96 -13.11
C ALA A 34 0.38 4.78 -11.91
N SER A 35 -0.93 4.86 -11.69
CA SER A 35 -1.50 5.57 -10.54
C SER A 35 -1.10 4.95 -9.20
N VAL A 36 -1.03 3.61 -9.13
CA VAL A 36 -0.58 2.87 -7.94
C VAL A 36 0.89 3.11 -7.68
N PHE A 37 1.75 2.97 -8.71
CA PHE A 37 3.18 3.26 -8.57
C PHE A 37 3.43 4.73 -8.23
N ALA A 38 2.72 5.66 -8.86
CA ALA A 38 2.82 7.07 -8.55
C ALA A 38 2.43 7.36 -7.09
N ALA A 39 1.42 6.69 -6.54
CA ALA A 39 1.05 6.82 -5.13
C ALA A 39 2.11 6.22 -4.18
N LEU A 40 2.80 5.15 -4.55
CA LEU A 40 3.90 4.57 -3.76
C LEU A 40 5.25 5.30 -3.96
N GLY A 41 5.40 6.11 -5.02
CA GLY A 41 6.66 6.79 -5.38
C GLY A 41 7.07 7.98 -4.51
N HIS A 42 6.70 8.03 -3.22
CA HIS A 42 7.14 9.10 -2.31
C HIS A 42 7.45 8.52 -0.92
N PRO A 43 8.62 8.81 -0.32
CA PRO A 43 9.06 8.19 0.94
C PRO A 43 8.03 8.29 2.08
N ALA A 44 7.49 9.49 2.31
CA ALA A 44 6.47 9.68 3.34
C ALA A 44 5.16 8.88 3.10
N ARG A 45 4.79 8.60 1.84
CA ARG A 45 3.62 7.77 1.53
C ARG A 45 3.90 6.30 1.78
N VAL A 46 5.10 5.83 1.44
CA VAL A 46 5.56 4.48 1.79
C VAL A 46 5.55 4.30 3.30
N GLU A 47 6.01 5.28 4.07
CA GLU A 47 6.01 5.18 5.53
C GLU A 47 4.60 5.12 6.13
N ILE A 48 3.65 5.92 5.62
CA ILE A 48 2.23 5.79 5.98
C ILE A 48 1.72 4.38 5.69
N VAL A 49 2.03 3.83 4.51
CA VAL A 49 1.64 2.46 4.13
C VAL A 49 2.26 1.42 5.06
N ARG A 50 3.53 1.58 5.47
CA ARG A 50 4.20 0.68 6.42
C ARG A 50 3.54 0.69 7.79
N ILE A 51 3.12 1.86 8.28
CA ILE A 51 2.37 1.97 9.53
C ILE A 51 1.01 1.29 9.39
N LEU A 52 0.26 1.62 8.32
CA LEU A 52 -1.09 1.08 8.09
C LEU A 52 -1.12 -0.42 7.78
N ALA A 53 -0.03 -0.98 7.24
CA ALA A 53 0.11 -2.42 7.03
C ALA A 53 0.22 -3.19 8.34
N ARG A 54 0.66 -2.55 9.43
CA ARG A 54 0.77 -3.15 10.77
C ARG A 54 -0.50 -3.00 11.61
N GLY A 55 -1.43 -2.15 11.19
CA GLY A 55 -2.64 -1.85 11.94
C GLY A 55 -3.33 -0.60 11.42
N ASN A 56 -4.65 -0.53 11.63
CA ASN A 56 -5.39 0.68 11.32
C ASN A 56 -4.94 1.82 12.23
N ALA A 57 -4.89 3.04 11.69
CA ALA A 57 -4.46 4.22 12.45
C ALA A 57 -5.30 5.44 12.12
N SER A 58 -5.53 6.26 13.15
CA SER A 58 -6.10 7.60 12.97
C SER A 58 -5.07 8.57 12.39
N VAL A 59 -5.53 9.70 11.85
CA VAL A 59 -4.64 10.77 11.37
C VAL A 59 -3.75 11.31 12.49
N ALA A 60 -4.28 11.40 13.72
CA ALA A 60 -3.51 11.83 14.89
C ALA A 60 -2.38 10.84 15.21
N HIS A 61 -2.69 9.53 15.22
CA HIS A 61 -1.68 8.49 15.45
C HIS A 61 -0.60 8.47 14.36
N LEU A 62 -1.00 8.65 13.09
CA LEU A 62 -0.06 8.79 11.99
C LEU A 62 0.85 10.00 12.23
N GLN A 63 0.29 11.16 12.58
CA GLN A 63 1.09 12.36 12.85
C GLN A 63 2.09 12.20 14.01
N GLU A 64 1.75 11.40 15.02
CA GLU A 64 2.65 11.08 16.15
C GLU A 64 3.73 10.05 15.80
N SER A 65 3.45 9.16 14.85
CA SER A 65 4.30 8.02 14.50
C SER A 65 5.43 8.37 13.53
N GLY A 66 5.43 9.57 12.94
CA GLY A 66 6.47 9.97 12.01
C GLY A 66 6.41 11.44 11.60
N ASP A 67 7.50 11.91 10.97
CA ASP A 67 7.54 13.24 10.40
C ASP A 67 6.88 13.27 9.02
N PHE A 68 5.58 13.57 9.03
CA PHE A 68 4.79 13.75 7.83
C PHE A 68 4.62 15.23 7.45
N GLY A 69 5.37 16.14 8.07
CA GLY A 69 5.17 17.57 7.89
C GLY A 69 3.82 18.04 8.43
N THR A 70 3.20 19.01 7.77
CA THR A 70 1.95 19.61 8.29
C THR A 70 0.76 18.66 8.18
N SER A 71 -0.26 18.86 9.03
CA SER A 71 -1.50 18.07 8.96
C SER A 71 -2.13 18.09 7.56
N GLY A 72 -2.06 19.23 6.85
CA GLY A 72 -2.54 19.34 5.47
C GLY A 72 -1.75 18.46 4.49
N GLN A 73 -0.45 18.30 4.68
CA GLN A 73 0.37 17.38 3.87
C GLN A 73 0.00 15.92 4.15
N LEU A 74 -0.23 15.54 5.41
CA LEU A 74 -0.70 14.20 5.76
C LEU A 74 -2.06 13.88 5.14
N TYR A 75 -3.04 14.78 5.24
CA TYR A 75 -4.34 14.62 4.60
C TYR A 75 -4.24 14.47 3.08
N ASN A 76 -3.42 15.30 2.43
CA ASN A 76 -3.22 15.20 0.98
C ASN A 76 -2.61 13.85 0.58
N ARG A 77 -1.64 13.35 1.34
CA ARG A 77 -1.04 12.03 1.10
C ARG A 77 -2.04 10.89 1.27
N LEU A 78 -2.84 10.92 2.33
CA LEU A 78 -3.92 9.96 2.54
C LEU A 78 -4.95 10.00 1.41
N LYS A 79 -5.28 11.20 0.90
CA LYS A 79 -6.15 11.36 -0.27
C LYS A 79 -5.55 10.69 -1.51
N ILE A 80 -4.27 10.90 -1.79
CA ILE A 80 -3.58 10.27 -2.93
C ILE A 80 -3.56 8.74 -2.79
N LEU A 81 -3.21 8.23 -1.61
CA LEU A 81 -3.19 6.78 -1.34
C LEU A 81 -4.59 6.15 -1.44
N THR A 82 -5.63 6.88 -1.02
CA THR A 82 -7.02 6.44 -1.13
C THR A 82 -7.50 6.44 -2.58
N ALA A 83 -7.14 7.46 -3.36
CA ALA A 83 -7.48 7.53 -4.78
C ALA A 83 -6.85 6.38 -5.58
N ALA A 84 -5.68 5.90 -5.16
CA ALA A 84 -5.00 4.73 -5.73
C ALA A 84 -5.47 3.39 -5.12
N SER A 85 -6.52 3.37 -4.29
CA SER A 85 -7.05 2.19 -3.60
C SER A 85 -6.07 1.45 -2.66
N ILE A 86 -4.93 2.07 -2.31
CA ILE A 86 -3.93 1.49 -1.40
C ILE A 86 -4.44 1.58 0.04
N VAL A 87 -5.00 2.74 0.41
CA VAL A 87 -5.56 3.01 1.73
C VAL A 87 -7.07 3.14 1.63
N THR A 88 -7.77 2.63 2.65
CA THR A 88 -9.21 2.81 2.83
C THR A 88 -9.50 3.49 4.16
N LYS A 89 -10.68 4.10 4.27
CA LYS A 89 -11.20 4.55 5.57
C LYS A 89 -11.78 3.35 6.32
N VAL A 90 -11.45 3.24 7.60
CA VAL A 90 -12.00 2.25 8.51
C VAL A 90 -12.75 3.00 9.61
N GLY A 91 -14.06 2.81 9.69
CA GLY A 91 -14.89 3.55 10.62
C GLY A 91 -14.86 5.08 10.39
N ARG A 92 -15.01 5.85 11.47
CA ARG A 92 -15.22 7.31 11.38
C ARG A 92 -13.93 8.10 11.21
N ASN A 93 -12.83 7.66 11.82
CA ASN A 93 -11.58 8.44 11.93
C ASN A 93 -10.32 7.68 11.54
N ASP A 94 -10.41 6.38 11.29
CA ASP A 94 -9.23 5.55 11.06
C ASP A 94 -9.03 5.28 9.58
N HIS A 95 -7.77 5.03 9.24
CA HIS A 95 -7.31 4.60 7.95
C HIS A 95 -6.70 3.21 8.09
N GLY A 96 -6.77 2.42 7.03
CA GLY A 96 -6.20 1.08 6.99
C GLY A 96 -5.96 0.63 5.56
N ILE A 97 -5.45 -0.58 5.41
CA ILE A 97 -5.34 -1.26 4.11
C ILE A 97 -6.41 -2.33 4.08
N ALA A 98 -7.18 -2.42 2.99
CA ALA A 98 -8.15 -3.49 2.84
C ALA A 98 -7.42 -4.85 2.90
N PRO A 99 -7.96 -5.87 3.59
CA PRO A 99 -7.30 -7.18 3.69
C PRO A 99 -6.93 -7.77 2.32
N THR A 100 -7.76 -7.54 1.30
CA THR A 100 -7.52 -7.97 -0.09
C THR A 100 -6.35 -7.26 -0.78
N HIS A 101 -5.92 -6.10 -0.28
CA HIS A 101 -4.81 -5.33 -0.84
C HIS A 101 -3.52 -5.42 -0.02
N LEU A 102 -3.58 -5.98 1.20
CA LEU A 102 -2.42 -6.05 2.10
C LEU A 102 -1.25 -6.82 1.48
N VAL A 103 -1.48 -8.06 1.03
CA VAL A 103 -0.42 -8.86 0.38
C VAL A 103 0.06 -8.20 -0.93
N PRO A 104 -0.80 -7.79 -1.87
CA PRO A 104 -0.36 -7.07 -3.08
C PRO A 104 0.52 -5.85 -2.80
N VAL A 105 0.16 -5.03 -1.80
CA VAL A 105 0.95 -3.84 -1.41
C VAL A 105 2.31 -4.24 -0.85
N LEU A 106 2.37 -5.26 0.01
CA LEU A 106 3.63 -5.76 0.55
C LEU A 106 4.53 -6.35 -0.55
N ILE A 107 3.95 -7.04 -1.53
CA ILE A 107 4.69 -7.52 -2.71
C ILE A 107 5.25 -6.36 -3.53
N CYS A 108 4.51 -5.25 -3.70
CA CYS A 108 5.03 -4.07 -4.38
C CYS A 108 6.26 -3.49 -3.65
N LEU A 109 6.20 -3.41 -2.31
CA LEU A 109 7.34 -2.94 -1.50
C LEU A 109 8.52 -3.91 -1.53
N LEU A 110 8.25 -5.22 -1.47
CA LEU A 110 9.27 -6.27 -1.56
C LEU A 110 9.98 -6.23 -2.91
N ALA A 111 9.22 -6.20 -4.01
CA ALA A 111 9.75 -6.12 -5.36
C ALA A 111 10.54 -4.83 -5.57
N ALA A 112 10.07 -3.70 -5.05
CA ALA A 112 10.84 -2.45 -5.09
C ALA A 112 12.15 -2.55 -4.31
N GLY A 113 12.17 -3.25 -3.16
CA GLY A 113 13.38 -3.52 -2.40
C GLY A 113 14.36 -4.42 -3.14
N ASP A 114 13.87 -5.47 -3.79
CA ASP A 114 14.65 -6.40 -4.63
C ASP A 114 15.29 -5.67 -5.83
N ILE A 115 14.48 -4.93 -6.60
CA ILE A 115 14.96 -4.10 -7.72
C ILE A 115 15.97 -3.05 -7.24
N GLY A 116 15.77 -2.51 -6.03
CA GLY A 116 16.66 -1.53 -5.39
C GLY A 116 17.94 -2.12 -4.80
N GLY A 117 18.13 -3.45 -4.82
CA GLY A 117 19.29 -4.13 -4.26
C GLY A 117 19.35 -4.14 -2.73
N LEU A 118 18.19 -4.12 -2.06
CA LEU A 118 18.08 -4.19 -0.60
C LEU A 118 17.96 -5.62 -0.06
N LEU A 119 17.76 -6.60 -0.92
CA LEU A 119 17.67 -8.03 -0.62
C LEU A 119 18.89 -8.77 -1.18
#